data_AF-A0A401IT60-F1
#
_entry.id   AF-A0A401IT60-F1
#
_cell.length_a   1.000
_cell.length_b   1.000
_cell.length_c   1.000
_cell.angle_alpha   90.00
_cell.angle_beta   90.00
_cell.angle_gamma   90.00
#
_symmetry.space_group_name_H-M   'P 1'
#
loop_
_entity.id
_entity.type
_entity.pdbx_description
1 polymer ?
#
loop_
_entity_poly.entity_id
_entity_poly.type
_entity_poly.pdbx_seq_one_letter_code
_entity_poly.pdbx_strand_id
1 'polypeptide(L)'
;MEQIASNDFQLIKDLIAANNLDYIVDDTWNYSARVSPKNKILKQLDPEHFAENISIEEINKPIKIILLNLKPTLFDSLYKMLKNNTSLAIIRHQGENNLDLTATGINKYTTLQRLLPKKEYIAFGNDANDTILLNHAYKSVWVGQLDGANKSGVFQPNFICSPNANSLVSIINRVGSLSEELAREK
;
A
#
# COMPACT_ATOMS: atom_id res chain seq x y z
N MET A 1 5.38 12.14 1.97
CA MET A 1 5.62 10.68 2.04
C MET A 1 7.11 10.46 2.13
N GLU A 2 7.53 9.48 2.92
CA GLU A 2 8.94 9.12 3.05
C GLU A 2 9.35 8.35 1.80
N GLN A 3 10.54 8.66 1.29
CA GLN A 3 11.00 8.25 -0.03
C GLN A 3 11.93 7.05 0.10
N ILE A 4 11.99 6.23 -0.94
CA ILE A 4 13.02 5.21 -1.07
C ILE A 4 14.37 5.92 -1.19
N ALA A 5 15.34 5.52 -0.36
CA ALA A 5 16.66 6.12 -0.34
C ALA A 5 17.34 6.01 -1.73
N SER A 6 18.08 7.04 -2.14
CA SER A 6 18.69 7.08 -3.48
C SER A 6 19.60 5.90 -3.79
N ASN A 7 20.34 5.39 -2.80
CA ASN A 7 21.19 4.20 -2.98
C ASN A 7 20.35 2.92 -3.18
N ASP A 8 19.27 2.76 -2.42
CA ASP A 8 18.34 1.64 -2.57
C ASP A 8 17.64 1.71 -3.95
N PHE A 9 17.24 2.90 -4.39
CA PHE A 9 16.64 3.09 -5.71
C PHE A 9 17.63 2.81 -6.84
N GLN A 10 18.87 3.28 -6.73
CA GLN A 10 19.90 3.00 -7.74
C GLN A 10 20.18 1.50 -7.85
N LEU A 11 20.30 0.79 -6.72
CA LEU A 11 20.44 -0.67 -6.73
C LEU A 11 19.27 -1.35 -7.46
N ILE A 12 18.04 -0.87 -7.25
CA ILE A 12 16.86 -1.42 -7.93
C ILE A 12 16.90 -1.14 -9.43
N LYS A 13 17.29 0.08 -9.86
CA LYS A 13 17.46 0.38 -11.29
C LYS A 13 18.47 -0.56 -11.94
N ASP A 14 19.59 -0.83 -11.26
CA ASP A 14 20.63 -1.75 -11.75
C ASP A 14 20.08 -3.18 -11.88
N LEU A 15 19.30 -3.65 -10.89
CA LEU A 15 18.65 -4.97 -10.93
C LEU A 15 17.60 -5.07 -12.04
N ILE A 16 16.81 -4.02 -12.25
CA ILE A 16 15.82 -3.90 -13.32
C ILE A 16 16.50 -3.99 -14.69
N ALA A 17 17.61 -3.30 -14.87
CA ALA A 17 18.39 -3.31 -16.11
C ALA A 17 19.04 -4.67 -16.35
N ALA A 18 19.76 -5.20 -15.37
CA ALA A 18 20.52 -6.46 -15.48
C ALA A 18 19.64 -7.68 -15.76
N ASN A 19 18.40 -7.68 -15.26
CA ASN A 19 17.48 -8.82 -15.41
C ASN A 19 16.32 -8.55 -16.39
N ASN A 20 16.30 -7.37 -17.02
CA ASN A 20 15.21 -6.92 -17.90
C ASN A 20 13.81 -7.08 -17.26
N LEU A 21 13.65 -6.56 -16.04
CA LEU A 21 12.43 -6.74 -15.24
C LEU A 21 11.28 -5.83 -15.71
N ASP A 22 10.06 -6.35 -15.63
CA ASP A 22 8.88 -5.51 -15.66
C ASP A 22 8.76 -4.76 -14.32
N TYR A 23 8.41 -3.47 -14.37
CA TYR A 23 8.33 -2.64 -13.17
C TYR A 23 7.28 -1.55 -13.26
N ILE A 24 6.91 -1.06 -12.08
CA ILE A 24 6.24 0.22 -11.86
C ILE A 24 7.02 0.95 -10.76
N VAL A 25 7.29 2.24 -10.95
CA VAL A 25 7.85 3.14 -9.95
C VAL A 25 6.92 4.34 -9.81
N ASP A 26 6.37 4.54 -8.62
CA ASP A 26 5.56 5.72 -8.30
C ASP A 26 6.45 6.82 -7.71
N ASP A 27 6.33 8.04 -8.22
CA ASP A 27 6.82 9.27 -7.60
C ASP A 27 5.64 9.97 -6.88
N THR A 28 5.87 11.17 -6.37
CA THR A 28 4.90 12.11 -5.79
C THR A 28 3.77 12.53 -6.74
N TRP A 29 3.98 12.47 -8.06
CA TRP A 29 2.99 12.88 -9.05
C TRP A 29 2.98 11.97 -10.26
N ASN A 30 4.14 11.80 -10.89
CA ASN A 30 4.32 10.94 -12.06
C ASN A 30 4.66 9.50 -11.67
N TYR A 31 4.68 8.63 -12.67
CA TYR A 31 5.11 7.25 -12.51
C TYR A 31 6.03 6.85 -13.67
N SER A 32 6.76 5.76 -13.50
CA SER A 32 7.47 5.09 -14.58
C SER A 32 7.03 3.64 -14.64
N ALA A 33 6.54 3.19 -15.79
CA ALA A 33 6.07 1.83 -15.97
C ALA A 33 6.68 1.19 -17.22
N ARG A 34 7.37 0.06 -17.01
CA ARG A 34 7.77 -0.87 -18.06
C ARG A 34 7.04 -2.18 -17.84
N VAL A 35 5.91 -2.34 -18.51
CA VAL A 35 5.11 -3.57 -18.52
C VAL A 35 4.49 -3.75 -19.90
N SER A 36 4.02 -4.97 -20.19
CA SER A 36 3.21 -5.21 -21.39
C SER A 36 2.05 -4.21 -21.48
N PRO A 37 1.78 -3.59 -22.64
CA PRO A 37 0.62 -2.70 -22.85
C PRO A 37 -0.74 -3.38 -22.59
N LYS A 38 -0.76 -4.72 -22.57
CA LYS A 38 -1.95 -5.52 -22.25
C LYS A 38 -2.12 -5.75 -20.75
N ASN A 39 -1.15 -5.37 -19.92
CA ASN A 39 -1.21 -5.57 -18.48
C ASN A 39 -2.32 -4.68 -17.89
N LYS A 40 -3.24 -5.30 -17.16
CA LYS A 40 -4.39 -4.63 -16.55
C LYS A 40 -3.99 -3.56 -15.54
N ILE A 41 -2.80 -3.67 -14.95
CA ILE A 41 -2.29 -2.72 -13.96
C ILE A 41 -2.17 -1.30 -14.52
N LEU A 42 -1.89 -1.15 -15.83
CA LEU A 42 -1.79 0.16 -16.47
C LEU A 42 -3.10 0.96 -16.38
N LYS A 43 -4.26 0.28 -16.40
CA LYS A 43 -5.57 0.93 -16.27
C LYS A 43 -5.88 1.35 -14.82
N GLN A 44 -5.13 0.81 -13.86
CA GLN A 44 -5.34 1.07 -12.43
C GLN A 44 -4.37 2.13 -11.91
N LEU A 45 -3.23 2.32 -12.57
CA LEU A 45 -2.18 3.26 -12.17
C LEU A 45 -2.64 4.71 -12.25
N ASP A 46 -3.20 5.09 -13.40
CA ASP A 46 -3.64 6.45 -13.64
C ASP A 46 -4.95 6.44 -14.45
N PRO A 47 -6.07 6.06 -13.81
CA PRO A 47 -7.36 5.90 -14.48
C PRO A 47 -7.92 7.24 -15.02
N GLU A 48 -7.56 8.35 -14.38
CA GLU A 48 -8.03 9.70 -14.74
C GLU A 48 -7.05 10.46 -15.63
N HIS A 49 -5.90 9.85 -15.96
CA HIS A 49 -4.87 10.43 -16.83
C HIS A 49 -4.32 11.78 -16.36
N PHE A 50 -4.10 11.94 -15.04
CA PHE A 50 -3.53 13.16 -14.46
C PHE A 50 -2.01 13.11 -14.30
N ALA A 51 -1.42 11.91 -14.37
CA ALA A 51 0.00 11.68 -14.24
C ALA A 51 0.62 11.32 -15.59
N GLU A 52 1.95 11.45 -15.69
CA GLU A 52 2.68 11.05 -16.88
C GLU A 52 3.54 9.81 -16.61
N ASN A 53 3.60 8.91 -17.60
CA ASN A 53 4.56 7.80 -17.62
C ASN A 53 5.91 8.33 -18.13
N ILE A 54 6.81 8.67 -17.21
CA ILE A 54 8.12 9.23 -17.49
C ILE A 54 9.22 8.15 -17.48
N SER A 55 10.41 8.49 -17.96
CA SER A 55 11.57 7.59 -17.83
C SER A 55 11.87 7.31 -16.36
N ILE A 56 12.30 6.09 -16.04
CA ILE A 56 12.74 5.74 -14.67
C ILE A 56 13.91 6.61 -14.20
N GLU A 57 14.71 7.15 -15.13
CA GLU A 57 15.81 8.07 -14.82
C GLU A 57 15.32 9.48 -14.45
N GLU A 58 14.08 9.82 -14.80
CA GLU A 58 13.45 11.11 -14.45
C GLU A 58 12.69 11.04 -13.12
N ILE A 59 12.53 9.84 -12.54
CA ILE A 59 11.98 9.66 -11.20
C ILE A 59 12.96 10.20 -10.17
N ASN A 60 12.56 11.21 -9.42
CA ASN A 60 13.42 11.90 -8.46
C ASN A 60 13.08 11.56 -7.01
N LYS A 61 11.82 11.23 -6.73
CA LYS A 61 11.32 10.95 -5.37
C LYS A 61 10.51 9.65 -5.38
N PRO A 62 11.15 8.49 -5.60
CA PRO A 62 10.46 7.20 -5.62
C PRO A 62 9.81 6.91 -4.27
N ILE A 63 8.52 6.59 -4.28
CA ILE A 63 7.72 6.28 -3.09
C ILE A 63 7.44 4.78 -3.00
N LYS A 64 7.07 4.17 -4.14
CA LYS A 64 6.77 2.75 -4.24
C LYS A 64 7.39 2.20 -5.52
N ILE A 65 7.92 0.98 -5.44
CA ILE A 65 8.36 0.23 -6.61
C ILE A 65 7.68 -1.12 -6.58
N ILE A 66 7.15 -1.56 -7.72
CA ILE A 66 6.58 -2.89 -7.90
C ILE A 66 7.41 -3.58 -8.98
N LEU A 67 8.06 -4.69 -8.64
CA LEU A 67 8.70 -5.57 -9.61
C LEU A 67 7.70 -6.66 -10.01
N LEU A 68 7.41 -6.76 -11.31
CA LEU A 68 6.31 -7.54 -11.83
C LEU A 68 6.77 -8.76 -12.62
N ASN A 69 5.87 -9.73 -12.75
CA ASN A 69 6.01 -10.88 -13.65
C ASN A 69 7.34 -11.63 -13.43
N LEU A 70 7.82 -11.68 -12.19
CA LEU A 70 9.12 -12.26 -11.89
C LEU A 70 9.09 -13.76 -12.19
N LYS A 71 10.12 -14.24 -12.89
CA LYS A 71 10.27 -15.69 -13.09
C LYS A 71 10.43 -16.35 -11.72
N PRO A 72 9.79 -17.51 -11.45
CA PRO A 72 9.93 -18.20 -10.17
C PRO A 72 11.38 -18.46 -9.77
N THR A 73 12.26 -18.72 -10.76
CA THR A 73 13.70 -18.93 -10.54
C THR A 73 14.44 -17.68 -10.05
N LEU A 74 13.93 -16.48 -10.33
CA LEU A 74 14.52 -15.20 -9.93
C LEU A 74 13.85 -14.62 -8.68
N PHE A 75 12.58 -14.95 -8.42
CA PHE A 75 11.78 -14.36 -7.35
C PHE A 75 12.45 -14.45 -5.97
N ASP A 76 12.88 -15.67 -5.58
CA ASP A 76 13.46 -15.90 -4.27
C ASP A 76 14.88 -15.35 -4.12
N SER A 77 15.69 -15.41 -5.18
CA SER A 77 17.04 -14.85 -5.16
C SER A 77 17.01 -13.32 -5.10
N LEU A 78 16.14 -12.69 -5.90
CA LEU A 78 15.95 -11.24 -5.90
C LEU A 78 15.42 -10.74 -4.55
N TYR A 79 14.42 -11.43 -3.98
CA TYR A 79 13.92 -11.12 -2.64
C TYR A 79 15.03 -11.17 -1.59
N LYS A 80 15.86 -12.22 -1.58
CA LYS A 80 16.99 -12.35 -0.64
C LYS A 80 18.03 -11.26 -0.86
N MET A 81 18.37 -10.94 -2.10
CA MET A 81 19.31 -9.87 -2.43
C MET A 81 18.80 -8.52 -1.91
N LEU A 82 17.56 -8.15 -2.23
CA LEU A 82 16.96 -6.90 -1.77
C LEU A 82 16.92 -6.84 -0.24
N LYS A 83 16.48 -7.92 0.42
CA LYS A 83 16.43 -8.00 1.89
C LYS A 83 17.79 -7.84 2.56
N ASN A 84 18.85 -8.35 1.94
CA ASN A 84 20.20 -8.32 2.51
C ASN A 84 20.97 -7.02 2.21
N ASN A 85 20.60 -6.30 1.15
CA ASN A 85 21.38 -5.16 0.65
C ASN A 85 20.62 -3.83 0.71
N THR A 86 19.37 -3.81 1.17
CA THR A 86 18.56 -2.59 1.27
C THR A 86 17.91 -2.45 2.63
N SER A 87 17.46 -1.23 2.90
CA SER A 87 16.63 -0.91 4.06
C SER A 87 15.14 -0.87 3.69
N LEU A 88 14.69 -1.64 2.71
CA LEU A 88 13.32 -1.56 2.20
C LEU A 88 12.36 -2.45 2.98
N ALA A 89 11.11 -1.99 3.11
CA ALA A 89 9.99 -2.86 3.41
C ALA A 89 9.57 -3.58 2.12
N ILE A 90 9.64 -4.92 2.14
CA ILE A 90 9.41 -5.77 0.97
C ILE A 90 8.23 -6.71 1.23
N ILE A 91 7.17 -6.58 0.44
CA ILE A 91 6.00 -7.47 0.47
C ILE A 91 6.08 -8.43 -0.72
N ARG A 92 5.87 -9.72 -0.46
CA ARG A 92 5.88 -10.79 -1.46
C ARG A 92 4.45 -11.15 -1.85
N HIS A 93 4.11 -10.98 -3.13
CA HIS A 93 2.84 -11.47 -3.70
C HIS A 93 3.10 -12.74 -4.49
N GLN A 94 3.30 -13.86 -3.79
CA GLN A 94 3.71 -15.14 -4.41
C GLN A 94 2.73 -15.63 -5.49
N GLY A 95 1.42 -15.41 -5.32
CA GLY A 95 0.42 -15.80 -6.32
C GLY A 95 0.55 -15.05 -7.65
N GLU A 96 1.12 -13.85 -7.62
CA GLU A 96 1.27 -12.97 -8.79
C GLU A 96 2.72 -12.86 -9.27
N ASN A 97 3.66 -13.46 -8.53
CA ASN A 97 5.11 -13.30 -8.71
C ASN A 97 5.56 -11.84 -8.74
N ASN A 98 5.00 -11.03 -7.84
CA ASN A 98 5.34 -9.61 -7.70
C ASN A 98 6.03 -9.31 -6.37
N LEU A 99 6.93 -8.32 -6.36
CA LEU A 99 7.53 -7.77 -5.15
C LEU A 99 7.17 -6.29 -5.04
N ASP A 100 6.52 -5.92 -3.94
CA ASP A 100 6.23 -4.52 -3.61
C ASP A 100 7.32 -4.01 -2.66
N LEU A 101 7.92 -2.87 -3.02
CA LEU A 101 9.03 -2.24 -2.32
C LEU A 101 8.63 -0.83 -1.90
N THR A 102 8.85 -0.51 -0.63
CA THR A 102 8.64 0.82 -0.04
C THR A 102 9.76 1.13 0.95
N ALA A 103 9.93 2.39 1.35
CA ALA A 103 10.88 2.71 2.41
C ALA A 103 10.47 2.04 3.74
N THR A 104 11.44 1.61 4.55
CA THR A 104 11.15 0.98 5.85
C THR A 104 10.44 1.94 6.79
N GLY A 105 9.56 1.37 7.62
CA GLY A 105 8.84 2.13 8.66
C GLY A 105 7.63 2.90 8.12
N ILE A 106 7.36 2.84 6.81
CA ILE A 106 6.18 3.43 6.21
C ILE A 106 5.03 2.43 6.20
N ASN A 107 3.94 2.78 6.87
CA ASN A 107 2.62 2.21 6.62
C ASN A 107 1.56 3.29 6.89
N LYS A 108 0.29 2.97 6.64
CA LYS A 108 -0.82 3.93 6.83
C LYS A 108 -0.87 4.46 8.28
N TYR A 109 -0.58 3.61 9.26
CA TYR A 109 -0.57 4.00 10.68
C TYR A 109 0.58 4.94 11.05
N THR A 110 1.83 4.61 10.67
CA THR A 110 2.98 5.46 10.99
C THR A 110 2.90 6.81 10.26
N THR A 111 2.34 6.82 9.05
CA THR A 111 2.03 8.05 8.32
C THR A 111 0.99 8.89 9.07
N LEU A 112 -0.11 8.29 9.51
CA LEU A 112 -1.14 8.98 10.29
C LEU A 112 -0.58 9.56 11.59
N GLN A 113 0.21 8.79 12.35
CA GLN A 113 0.80 9.25 13.61
C GLN A 113 1.79 10.41 13.42
N ARG A 114 2.48 10.48 12.28
CA ARG A 114 3.35 11.63 11.94
C ARG A 114 2.55 12.89 11.65
N LEU A 115 1.41 12.78 10.96
CA LEU A 115 0.58 13.93 10.58
C LEU A 115 -0.32 14.40 11.72
N LEU A 116 -0.86 13.46 12.50
CA LEU A 116 -1.85 13.70 13.55
C LEU A 116 -1.43 12.95 14.84
N PRO A 117 -0.34 13.38 15.50
CA PRO A 117 0.21 12.68 16.65
C PRO A 117 -0.80 12.64 17.81
N LYS A 118 -0.93 11.46 18.43
CA LYS A 118 -1.76 11.22 19.63
C LYS A 118 -3.26 11.51 19.46
N LYS A 119 -3.77 11.54 18.22
CA LYS A 119 -5.20 11.67 17.96
C LYS A 119 -5.85 10.29 17.90
N GLU A 120 -6.97 10.13 18.61
CA GLU A 120 -7.88 9.02 18.38
C GLU A 120 -8.50 9.17 16.99
N TYR A 121 -8.70 8.04 16.32
CA TYR A 121 -9.26 8.03 14.98
C TYR A 121 -10.09 6.78 14.74
N ILE A 122 -10.95 6.87 13.75
CA ILE A 122 -11.76 5.77 13.25
C ILE A 122 -11.24 5.44 11.87
N ALA A 123 -10.93 4.18 11.62
CA ALA A 123 -10.37 3.74 10.36
C ALA A 123 -11.27 2.75 9.66
N PHE A 124 -11.29 2.87 8.34
CA PHE A 124 -11.94 1.97 7.40
C PHE A 124 -10.86 1.29 6.59
N GLY A 125 -11.00 -0.01 6.36
CA GLY A 125 -10.06 -0.77 5.56
C GLY A 125 -10.65 -2.07 5.05
N ASN A 126 -10.02 -2.64 4.04
CA ASN A 126 -10.52 -3.78 3.28
C ASN A 126 -9.44 -4.77 2.87
N ASP A 127 -8.17 -4.48 3.14
CA ASP A 127 -7.05 -5.34 2.78
C ASP A 127 -5.92 -5.37 3.84
N ALA A 128 -4.87 -6.13 3.56
CA ALA A 128 -3.74 -6.33 4.46
C ALA A 128 -2.91 -5.06 4.72
N ASN A 129 -2.94 -4.07 3.82
CA ASN A 129 -2.23 -2.81 4.03
C ASN A 129 -2.94 -1.90 5.05
N ASP A 130 -4.20 -2.21 5.40
CA ASP A 130 -4.97 -1.52 6.43
C ASP A 130 -4.79 -2.09 7.83
N THR A 131 -4.25 -3.30 7.96
CA THR A 131 -4.25 -4.07 9.22
C THR A 131 -3.66 -3.30 10.39
N ILE A 132 -2.46 -2.71 10.21
CA ILE A 132 -1.80 -1.97 11.30
C ILE A 132 -2.61 -0.71 11.66
N LEU A 133 -3.19 -0.03 10.65
CA LEU A 133 -4.03 1.14 10.87
C LEU A 133 -5.30 0.80 11.65
N LEU A 134 -5.97 -0.29 11.27
CA LEU A 134 -7.21 -0.75 11.90
C LEU A 134 -6.97 -1.24 13.33
N ASN A 135 -5.90 -1.99 13.57
CA ASN A 135 -5.59 -2.53 14.90
C ASN A 135 -5.20 -1.45 15.93
N HIS A 136 -4.81 -0.25 15.48
CA HIS A 136 -4.54 0.90 16.35
C HIS A 136 -5.67 1.94 16.38
N ALA A 137 -6.76 1.72 15.62
CA ALA A 137 -7.87 2.66 15.59
C ALA A 137 -8.67 2.60 16.90
N TYR A 138 -9.22 3.74 17.32
CA TYR A 138 -10.20 3.77 18.41
C TYR A 138 -11.44 2.94 18.06
N LYS A 139 -11.89 3.04 16.80
CA LYS A 139 -12.88 2.15 16.21
C LYS A 139 -12.43 1.73 14.81
N SER A 140 -12.45 0.44 14.53
CA SER A 140 -12.13 -0.16 13.23
C SER A 140 -13.40 -0.60 12.50
N VAL A 141 -13.46 -0.30 11.21
CA VAL A 141 -14.51 -0.78 10.30
C VAL A 141 -13.86 -1.59 9.19
N TRP A 142 -14.17 -2.88 9.14
CA TRP A 142 -13.77 -3.72 8.02
C TRP A 142 -14.83 -3.68 6.91
N VAL A 143 -14.40 -3.30 5.71
CA VAL A 143 -15.26 -3.25 4.52
C VAL A 143 -15.09 -4.57 3.75
N GLY A 144 -16.06 -5.46 3.89
CA GLY A 144 -16.01 -6.81 3.32
C GLY A 144 -16.68 -7.83 4.24
N GLN A 145 -16.05 -9.00 4.37
CA GLN A 145 -16.52 -10.11 5.20
C GLN A 145 -15.53 -10.38 6.33
N LEU A 146 -16.01 -10.95 7.45
CA LEU A 146 -15.19 -11.28 8.61
C LEU A 146 -14.02 -12.22 8.27
N ASP A 147 -14.23 -13.18 7.37
CA ASP A 147 -13.15 -14.07 6.91
C ASP A 147 -12.00 -13.30 6.23
N GLY A 148 -12.32 -12.27 5.44
CA GLY A 148 -11.32 -11.38 4.84
C GLY A 148 -10.55 -10.57 5.88
N ALA A 149 -11.24 -10.10 6.93
CA ALA A 149 -10.61 -9.39 8.06
C ALA A 149 -9.61 -10.30 8.78
N ASN A 150 -10.04 -11.51 9.12
CA ASN A 150 -9.23 -12.50 9.82
C ASN A 150 -8.00 -12.89 8.99
N LYS A 151 -8.15 -13.13 7.68
CA LYS A 151 -7.03 -13.41 6.76
C LYS A 151 -6.02 -12.26 6.69
N SER A 152 -6.50 -11.03 6.84
CA SER A 152 -5.66 -9.83 6.84
C SER A 152 -5.02 -9.53 8.20
N GLY A 153 -5.40 -10.26 9.26
CA GLY A 153 -4.89 -10.05 10.62
C GLY A 153 -5.64 -8.99 11.42
N VAL A 154 -6.86 -8.63 10.99
CA VAL A 154 -7.80 -7.77 11.74
C VAL A 154 -8.81 -8.68 12.42
N PHE A 155 -8.48 -9.08 13.64
CA PHE A 155 -9.35 -9.95 14.44
C PHE A 155 -10.36 -9.09 15.20
N GLN A 156 -11.65 -9.40 15.05
CA GLN A 156 -12.75 -8.70 15.73
C GLN A 156 -12.78 -7.18 15.48
N PRO A 157 -12.89 -6.72 14.22
CA PRO A 157 -13.12 -5.30 13.97
C PRO A 157 -14.40 -4.82 14.68
N ASN A 158 -14.43 -3.56 15.13
CA ASN A 158 -15.60 -3.04 15.84
C ASN A 158 -16.88 -3.10 14.99
N PHE A 159 -16.72 -2.94 13.67
CA PHE A 159 -17.80 -3.05 12.71
C PHE A 159 -17.34 -3.76 11.44
N ILE A 160 -18.30 -4.39 10.76
CA ILE A 160 -18.14 -4.97 9.42
C ILE A 160 -19.26 -4.42 8.56
N CYS A 161 -18.94 -3.97 7.35
CA CYS A 161 -19.94 -3.54 6.37
C CYS A 161 -19.63 -4.07 4.97
N SER A 162 -20.67 -4.25 4.16
CA SER A 162 -20.51 -4.67 2.77
C SER A 162 -19.82 -3.57 1.93
N PRO A 163 -19.07 -3.94 0.87
CA PRO A 163 -18.36 -2.99 0.00
C PRO A 163 -19.32 -2.32 -1.00
N ASN A 164 -20.30 -1.58 -0.50
CA ASN A 164 -21.21 -0.76 -1.32
C ASN A 164 -21.52 0.57 -0.63
N ALA A 165 -21.87 1.57 -1.45
CA ALA A 165 -22.09 2.94 -0.99
C ALA A 165 -23.15 3.03 0.12
N ASN A 166 -24.27 2.32 0.00
CA ASN A 166 -25.34 2.36 1.00
C ASN A 166 -24.87 1.85 2.37
N SER A 167 -24.10 0.76 2.37
CA SER A 167 -23.55 0.17 3.59
C SER A 167 -22.49 1.09 4.22
N LEU A 168 -21.64 1.72 3.40
CA LEU A 168 -20.64 2.69 3.84
C LEU A 168 -21.30 3.94 4.45
N VAL A 169 -22.32 4.51 3.81
CA VAL A 169 -23.06 5.67 4.35
C VAL A 169 -23.72 5.33 5.67
N SER A 170 -24.37 4.16 5.75
CA SER A 170 -25.02 3.70 6.99
C SER A 170 -24.03 3.58 8.15
N ILE A 171 -22.86 2.97 7.91
CA ILE A 171 -21.87 2.80 8.98
C ILE A 171 -21.18 4.12 9.34
N ILE A 172 -20.94 5.02 8.38
CA ILE A 172 -20.40 6.36 8.66
C ILE A 172 -21.34 7.11 9.59
N ASN A 173 -22.65 7.11 9.31
CA ASN A 173 -23.65 7.76 10.16
C ASN A 173 -23.69 7.14 11.57
N ARG A 174 -23.70 5.81 11.66
CA ARG A 174 -23.73 5.09 12.94
C ARG A 174 -22.49 5.37 13.79
N VAL A 175 -21.31 5.40 13.15
CA VAL A 175 -20.06 5.61 13.87
C VAL A 175 -19.92 7.09 14.27
N GLY A 176 -20.36 8.01 13.42
CA GLY A 176 -20.42 9.45 13.72
C GLY A 176 -21.30 9.75 14.94
N SER A 177 -22.51 9.18 15.01
CA SER A 177 -23.42 9.41 16.15
C SER A 177 -22.85 8.92 17.48
N LEU A 178 -22.21 7.74 17.48
CA LEU A 178 -21.56 7.19 18.68
C LEU A 178 -20.37 8.03 19.16
N SER A 179 -19.70 8.73 18.25
CA SER A 179 -18.60 9.64 18.60
C SER A 179 -19.11 10.93 19.22
N GLU A 180 -20.27 11.44 18.77
CA GLU A 180 -20.90 12.61 19.38
C GLU A 180 -21.40 12.34 20.80
N GLU A 181 -21.96 11.16 21.06
CA GLU A 181 -22.40 10.77 22.42
C GLU A 181 -21.23 10.73 23.40
N LEU A 182 -20.11 10.10 23.01
CA LEU A 182 -18.87 10.04 23.82
C LEU A 182 -18.22 11.41 24.06
N ALA A 183 -18.40 12.36 23.15
CA ALA A 183 -17.88 13.72 23.30
C ALA A 183 -18.75 14.58 24.24
N ARG A 184 -20.02 14.22 24.47
CA ARG A 184 -20.92 14.91 25.41
C ARG A 184 -20.77 14.41 26.85
N GLU A 185 -20.17 13.24 27.05
CA GLU A 185 -19.94 12.62 28.38
C GLU A 185 -18.57 12.98 29.00
N LYS A 186 -17.69 13.68 28.26
CA LYS A 186 -16.39 14.18 28.74
C LYS A 186 -16.44 15.69 29.01
#